data_AF-A0A2J7ZX47-F1
#
_entry.id   AF-A0A2J7ZX47-F1
#
_cell.length_a   1.000
_cell.length_b   1.000
_cell.length_c   1.000
_cell.angle_alpha   90.00
_cell.angle_beta   90.00
_cell.angle_gamma   90.00
#
_symmetry.space_group_name_H-M   'P 1'
#
loop_
_entity.id
_entity.type
_entity.pdbx_description
1 polymer ?
#
loop_
_entity_poly.entity_id
_entity_poly.type
_entity_poly.pdbx_seq_one_letter_code
_entity_poly.pdbx_strand_id
1 'polypeptide(L)'
;MPQRPSRQQQRDAAALVDCLTRIYPCGECAAHFGELVRRDPPAVRSGPEFRRWLCRVHNRVNARIGKPPFNCDLVDSRWAPLGCGAAEEGQEGGGGDGPVGAGCELLGVGAAGPRQRK
;
A
#
# COMPACT_ATOMS: atom_id res chain seq x y z
N MET A 1 -6.12 -0.94 1.61
CA MET A 1 -6.99 -1.78 0.76
C MET A 1 -7.60 -2.86 1.64
N PRO A 2 -8.93 -2.96 1.75
CA PRO A 2 -9.62 -3.98 2.57
C PRO A 2 -9.27 -5.43 2.19
N GLN A 3 -9.52 -6.39 3.09
CA GLN A 3 -9.34 -7.82 2.78
C GLN A 3 -10.27 -8.29 1.65
N ARG A 4 -11.54 -7.85 1.68
CA ARG A 4 -12.57 -8.18 0.70
C ARG A 4 -13.16 -6.89 0.10
N PRO A 5 -12.54 -6.37 -0.97
CA PRO A 5 -12.98 -5.13 -1.58
C PRO A 5 -14.26 -5.27 -2.41
N SER A 6 -15.14 -4.27 -2.32
CA SER A 6 -16.29 -4.14 -3.21
C SER A 6 -15.84 -3.92 -4.65
N ARG A 7 -16.72 -4.21 -5.64
CA ARG A 7 -16.41 -3.97 -7.06
C ARG A 7 -16.00 -2.51 -7.33
N GLN A 8 -16.60 -1.56 -6.62
CA GLN A 8 -16.23 -0.15 -6.74
C GLN A 8 -14.81 0.10 -6.21
N GLN A 9 -14.47 -0.41 -5.02
CA GLN A 9 -13.13 -0.28 -4.46
C GLN A 9 -12.04 -0.91 -5.34
N GLN A 10 -12.35 -2.02 -6.01
CA GLN A 10 -11.42 -2.64 -6.98
C GLN A 10 -11.17 -1.72 -8.18
N ARG A 11 -12.23 -1.11 -8.74
CA ARG A 11 -12.13 -0.13 -9.82
C ARG A 11 -11.34 1.11 -9.39
N ASP A 12 -11.65 1.64 -8.21
CA ASP A 12 -10.99 2.84 -7.69
C ASP A 12 -9.50 2.60 -7.44
N ALA A 13 -9.13 1.43 -6.90
CA ALA A 13 -7.72 1.07 -6.70
C ALA A 13 -6.97 0.96 -8.02
N ALA A 14 -7.58 0.35 -9.05
CA ALA A 14 -6.98 0.26 -10.38
C ALA A 14 -6.85 1.65 -11.03
N ALA A 15 -7.88 2.49 -10.93
CA ALA A 15 -7.87 3.87 -11.43
C ALA A 15 -6.84 4.74 -10.73
N LEU A 16 -6.66 4.59 -9.42
CA LEU A 16 -5.62 5.29 -8.65
C LEU A 16 -4.23 4.95 -9.17
N VAL A 17 -3.94 3.66 -9.35
CA VAL A 17 -2.65 3.20 -9.91
C VAL A 17 -2.43 3.77 -11.30
N ASP A 18 -3.46 3.71 -12.16
CA ASP A 18 -3.42 4.26 -13.51
C ASP A 18 -3.15 5.77 -13.49
N CYS A 19 -3.82 6.54 -12.62
CA CYS A 19 -3.55 7.97 -12.44
C CYS A 19 -2.09 8.24 -12.06
N LEU A 20 -1.51 7.46 -11.15
CA LEU A 20 -0.10 7.59 -10.75
C LEU A 20 0.88 7.39 -11.91
N THR A 21 0.52 6.63 -12.95
CA THR A 21 1.36 6.50 -14.16
C THR A 21 1.49 7.81 -14.96
N ARG A 22 0.59 8.77 -14.74
CA ARG A 22 0.56 10.06 -15.45
C ARG A 22 0.98 11.23 -14.58
N ILE A 23 0.60 11.23 -13.30
CA ILE A 23 0.73 12.40 -12.42
C ILE A 23 1.95 12.35 -11.50
N TYR A 24 2.72 11.25 -11.51
CA TYR A 24 3.91 11.17 -10.68
C TYR A 24 4.89 12.29 -11.06
N PRO A 25 5.44 13.07 -10.09
CA PRO A 25 6.17 14.31 -10.35
C PRO A 25 7.63 14.06 -10.83
N CYS A 26 7.77 13.20 -11.84
CA CYS A 26 9.00 12.89 -12.56
C CYS A 26 8.60 12.18 -13.87
N GLY A 27 8.82 12.82 -15.02
CA GLY A 27 8.34 12.34 -16.32
C GLY A 27 8.87 10.96 -16.72
N GLU A 28 10.18 10.74 -16.61
CA GLU A 28 10.79 9.44 -16.94
C GLU A 28 10.38 8.33 -15.94
N CYS A 29 10.15 8.70 -14.68
CA CYS A 29 9.70 7.78 -13.65
C CYS A 29 8.26 7.34 -13.92
N ALA A 30 7.39 8.30 -14.25
CA ALA A 30 6.00 8.09 -14.61
C ALA A 30 5.87 7.20 -15.85
N ALA A 31 6.62 7.50 -16.92
CA ALA A 31 6.63 6.70 -18.15
C ALA A 31 7.05 5.24 -17.90
N HIS A 32 8.12 5.04 -17.13
CA HIS A 32 8.56 3.69 -16.76
C HIS A 32 7.56 2.96 -15.86
N PHE A 33 6.98 3.65 -14.88
CA PHE A 33 5.94 3.05 -14.05
C PHE A 33 4.71 2.66 -14.89
N GLY A 34 4.33 3.48 -15.87
CA GLY A 34 3.30 3.13 -16.85
C GLY A 34 3.61 1.86 -17.64
N GLU A 35 4.86 1.65 -18.09
CA GLU A 35 5.27 0.38 -18.71
C GLU A 35 5.15 -0.80 -17.73
N LEU A 36 5.59 -0.63 -16.48
CA LEU A 36 5.47 -1.68 -15.47
C LEU A 36 4.01 -2.07 -15.22
N VAL A 37 3.11 -1.08 -15.10
CA VAL A 37 1.68 -1.30 -14.88
C VAL A 37 1.02 -1.95 -16.08
N ARG A 38 1.42 -1.62 -17.31
CA ARG A 38 0.92 -2.30 -18.52
C ARG A 38 1.34 -3.77 -18.58
N ARG A 39 2.57 -4.09 -18.17
CA ARG A 39 3.10 -5.46 -18.19
C ARG A 39 2.61 -6.32 -17.03
N ASP A 40 2.46 -5.73 -15.85
CA ASP A 40 1.93 -6.38 -14.64
C ASP A 40 0.80 -5.52 -14.06
N PRO A 41 -0.44 -5.68 -14.55
CA PRO A 41 -1.60 -4.91 -14.07
C PRO A 41 -1.86 -5.10 -12.58
N PRO A 42 -2.44 -4.10 -11.89
CA PRO A 42 -2.66 -4.15 -10.44
C PRO A 42 -3.61 -5.28 -10.03
N ALA A 43 -3.13 -6.14 -9.12
CA ALA A 43 -3.94 -7.21 -8.53
C ALA A 43 -4.84 -6.65 -7.42
N VAL A 44 -6.08 -6.29 -7.77
CA VAL A 44 -6.99 -5.55 -6.88
C VAL A 44 -8.06 -6.41 -6.19
N ARG A 45 -8.04 -7.74 -6.34
CA ARG A 45 -9.12 -8.62 -5.85
C ARG A 45 -9.15 -8.75 -4.33
N SER A 46 -8.02 -8.52 -3.66
CA SER A 46 -7.90 -8.54 -2.20
C SER A 46 -6.78 -7.62 -1.72
N GLY A 47 -6.85 -7.22 -0.45
CA GLY A 47 -5.80 -6.41 0.18
C GLY A 47 -4.41 -7.06 0.12
N PRO A 48 -4.25 -8.34 0.49
CA PRO A 48 -2.97 -9.05 0.40
C PRO A 48 -2.41 -9.14 -1.03
N GLU A 49 -3.25 -9.43 -2.03
CA GLU A 49 -2.82 -9.44 -3.43
C GLU A 49 -2.31 -8.09 -3.88
N PHE A 50 -3.02 -7.01 -3.53
CA PHE A 50 -2.64 -5.66 -3.90
C PHE A 50 -1.31 -5.24 -3.27
N ARG A 51 -1.12 -5.53 -1.97
CA ARG A 51 0.15 -5.24 -1.27
C ARG A 51 1.32 -6.04 -1.83
N ARG A 52 1.10 -7.32 -2.14
CA ARG A 52 2.12 -8.16 -2.80
C ARG A 52 2.46 -7.62 -4.20
N TRP A 53 1.46 -7.21 -4.98
CA TRP A 53 1.68 -6.59 -6.30
C TRP A 53 2.50 -5.30 -6.18
N LEU A 54 2.12 -4.41 -5.25
CA LEU A 54 2.88 -3.18 -4.96
C LEU A 54 4.33 -3.50 -4.62
N CYS A 55 4.59 -4.47 -3.74
CA CYS A 55 5.96 -4.88 -3.38
C CYS A 55 6.75 -5.34 -4.61
N ARG A 56 6.19 -6.22 -5.45
CA ARG A 56 6.86 -6.71 -6.66
C ARG A 56 7.20 -5.57 -7.61
N VAL A 57 6.25 -4.67 -7.87
CA VAL A 57 6.44 -3.48 -8.70
C VAL A 57 7.52 -2.56 -8.13
N HIS A 58 7.50 -2.31 -6.82
CA HIS A 58 8.53 -1.52 -6.15
C HIS A 58 9.92 -2.17 -6.31
N ASN A 59 10.01 -3.50 -6.25
CA ASN A 59 11.26 -4.21 -6.50
C ASN A 59 11.76 -4.12 -7.95
N ARG A 60 10.88 -3.99 -8.95
CA ARG A 60 11.31 -3.71 -10.34
C ARG A 60 11.89 -2.30 -10.47
N VAL A 61 11.35 -1.33 -9.74
CA VAL A 61 11.96 0.00 -9.62
C VAL A 61 13.31 -0.09 -8.91
N ASN A 62 13.40 -0.81 -7.78
CA ASN A 62 14.66 -1.03 -7.06
C ASN A 62 15.75 -1.59 -7.98
N ALA A 63 15.43 -2.64 -8.75
CA ALA A 63 16.35 -3.25 -9.70
C ALA A 63 16.86 -2.22 -10.74
N ARG A 64 15.97 -1.39 -11.29
CA ARG A 64 16.34 -0.34 -12.27
C ARG A 64 17.32 0.67 -11.68
N ILE A 65 17.16 1.04 -10.41
CA ILE A 65 17.97 2.08 -9.75
C ILE A 65 19.08 1.51 -8.85
N GLY A 66 19.40 0.21 -8.98
CA GLY A 66 20.49 -0.44 -8.25
C GLY A 66 20.28 -0.59 -6.75
N LYS A 67 19.03 -0.61 -6.28
CA LYS A 67 18.69 -0.88 -4.87
C LYS A 67 18.48 -2.38 -4.62
N PRO A 68 18.86 -2.91 -3.44
CA PRO A 68 18.53 -4.28 -3.06
C PRO A 68 17.01 -4.54 -3.09
N PRO A 69 16.59 -5.79 -3.40
CA PRO A 69 15.18 -6.15 -3.34
C PRO A 69 14.70 -6.17 -1.88
N PHE A 70 13.47 -5.74 -1.66
CA PHE A 70 12.74 -5.92 -0.41
C PHE A 70 12.11 -7.32 -0.36
N ASN A 71 12.18 -7.99 0.79
CA ASN A 71 11.50 -9.28 0.99
C ASN A 71 9.98 -9.07 1.08
N CYS A 72 9.23 -9.47 0.05
CA CYS A 72 7.78 -9.27 -0.01
C CYS A 72 6.99 -10.08 1.05
N ASP A 73 7.58 -11.07 1.71
CA ASP A 73 6.93 -11.76 2.84
C ASP A 73 6.77 -10.84 4.05
N LEU A 74 7.56 -9.76 4.13
CA LEU A 74 7.52 -8.77 5.20
C LEU A 74 6.64 -7.56 4.86
N VAL A 75 5.93 -7.57 3.74
CA VAL A 75 5.16 -6.40 3.27
C VAL A 75 4.05 -5.99 4.25
N ASP A 76 3.38 -6.97 4.86
CA ASP A 76 2.28 -6.74 5.80
C ASP A 76 2.80 -6.15 7.13
N SER A 77 3.94 -6.64 7.62
CA SER A 77 4.55 -6.12 8.86
C SER A 77 5.15 -4.73 8.65
N ARG A 78 5.77 -4.48 7.49
CA ARG A 78 6.41 -3.19 7.19
C ARG A 78 5.41 -2.06 6.99
N TRP A 79 4.23 -2.38 6.46
CA TRP A 79 3.14 -1.44 6.17
C TRP A 79 1.86 -1.93 6.84
N ALA A 80 1.94 -2.15 8.15
CA ALA A 80 0.80 -2.57 8.97
C ALA A 80 -0.37 -1.57 8.83
N PRO A 81 -1.62 -2.05 8.98
CA PRO A 81 -2.78 -1.16 9.05
C PRO A 81 -2.54 -0.06 10.07
N LEU A 82 -2.90 1.18 9.72
CA LEU A 82 -2.92 2.26 10.68
C LEU A 82 -3.92 1.88 11.78
N GLY A 83 -3.51 1.97 13.03
CA GLY A 83 -4.35 1.67 14.20
C GLY A 83 -5.46 2.68 14.44
N CYS A 84 -5.96 3.34 13.39
CA CYS A 84 -7.09 4.24 13.49
C CYS A 84 -8.36 3.38 13.42
N GLY A 85 -8.90 3.01 14.60
CA GLY A 85 -10.18 2.32 14.75
C GLY A 85 -10.10 0.80 14.58
N ALA A 86 -9.46 0.10 15.52
CA ALA A 86 -9.83 -1.28 15.84
C ALA A 86 -11.14 -1.25 16.64
N ALA A 87 -12.24 -0.96 15.95
CA ALA A 87 -13.58 -1.26 16.44
C ALA A 87 -14.30 -2.00 15.32
N GLU A 88 -14.54 -3.29 15.58
CA GLU A 88 -15.56 -4.13 14.96
C GLU A 88 -15.37 -4.53 13.49
N GLU A 89 -14.64 -5.64 13.25
CA GLU A 89 -15.10 -6.58 12.21
C GLU A 89 -16.32 -7.35 12.77
N GLY A 90 -17.52 -6.76 12.69
CA GLY A 90 -18.77 -7.41 13.13
C GLY A 90 -20.04 -6.57 12.99
N GLN A 91 -21.00 -7.11 12.22
CA GLN A 91 -22.45 -6.80 12.19
C GLN A 91 -22.97 -5.48 11.55
N GLU A 92 -24.08 -5.63 10.82
CA GLU A 92 -24.87 -4.63 10.11
C GLU A 92 -25.56 -3.59 11.02
N GLY A 93 -25.73 -2.35 10.52
CA GLY A 93 -26.91 -1.50 10.80
C GLY A 93 -26.71 -0.19 11.59
N GLY A 94 -27.26 0.90 11.05
CA GLY A 94 -27.77 2.06 11.82
C GLY A 94 -26.88 3.31 11.86
N GLY A 95 -27.42 4.45 11.39
CA GLY A 95 -26.75 5.75 11.38
C GLY A 95 -26.74 6.48 12.73
N GLY A 96 -25.88 7.50 12.81
CA GLY A 96 -25.82 8.46 13.90
C GLY A 96 -24.62 9.40 13.77
N ASP A 97 -24.91 10.69 13.56
CA ASP A 97 -23.98 11.82 13.64
C ASP A 97 -23.31 11.88 15.02
N GLY A 98 -21.98 11.74 15.05
CA GLY A 98 -21.15 11.88 16.25
C GLY A 98 -19.76 12.42 15.87
N PRO A 99 -19.10 13.17 16.77
CA PRO A 99 -17.92 13.94 16.42
C PRO A 99 -16.73 13.04 16.07
N VAL A 100 -16.17 13.25 14.88
CA VAL A 100 -14.93 12.61 14.43
C VAL A 100 -13.74 13.19 15.17
N GLY A 101 -13.31 12.52 16.25
CA GLY A 101 -12.10 12.91 16.95
C GLY A 101 -11.72 11.96 18.09
N ALA A 102 -10.82 11.01 17.80
CA ALA A 102 -9.93 10.40 18.78
C ALA A 102 -8.65 9.92 18.08
N GLY A 103 -7.51 10.24 18.69
CA GLY A 103 -6.19 10.27 18.07
C GLY A 103 -5.68 8.93 17.56
N CYS A 104 -4.98 8.97 16.43
CA CYS A 104 -4.25 7.82 15.92
C CYS A 104 -2.88 7.78 16.65
N GLU A 105 -2.76 6.95 17.69
CA GLU A 105 -1.47 6.69 18.32
C GLU A 105 -0.58 5.94 17.32
N LEU A 106 0.53 6.58 16.94
CA LEU A 106 1.59 5.95 16.17
C LEU A 106 2.20 4.85 17.03
N LEU A 107 1.84 3.59 16.79
CA LEU A 107 2.61 2.45 17.27
C LEU A 107 4.03 2.59 16.71
N GLY A 108 4.94 3.05 17.57
CA GLY A 108 6.34 3.29 17.23
C GLY A 108 6.98 2.02 16.71
N VAL A 109 7.31 1.99 15.42
CA VAL A 109 8.26 1.03 14.87
C VAL A 109 9.64 1.44 15.41
N GLY A 110 10.06 0.77 16.49
CA GLY A 110 11.42 0.84 16.99
C GLY A 110 12.39 0.35 15.90
N ALA A 111 13.22 1.25 15.39
CA ALA A 111 14.35 0.89 14.55
C ALA A 111 15.46 0.28 15.42
N ALA A 112 15.52 -1.04 15.51
CA ALA A 112 16.72 -1.73 15.99
C ALA A 112 17.65 -2.01 14.80
N GLY A 113 18.42 -0.99 14.40
CA GLY A 113 19.59 -1.18 13.54
C GLY A 113 20.80 -1.57 14.40
N PRO A 114 21.65 -2.51 13.97
CA PRO A 114 22.83 -2.92 14.74
C PRO A 114 23.84 -1.76 14.83
N ARG A 115 24.26 -1.42 16.06
CA ARG A 115 25.33 -0.44 16.28
C ARG A 115 26.66 -1.03 15.79
N GLN A 116 27.24 -0.44 14.74
CA GLN A 116 28.65 -0.66 14.43
C GLN A 116 29.49 0.09 15.46
N ARG A 117 30.42 -0.62 16.13
CA ARG A 117 31.44 -0.03 16.99
C ARG A 117 32.60 0.45 16.09
N LYS A 118 33.03 1.70 16.30
CA LYS A 118 34.38 2.14 15.92
C LYS A 118 35.40 1.49 16.84
#